data_AF-A0A3B8V394-F1
#
_entry.id   AF-A0A3B8V394-F1
#
_cell.length_a   1.000
_cell.length_b   1.000
_cell.length_c   1.000
_cell.angle_alpha   90.00
_cell.angle_beta   90.00
_cell.angle_gamma   90.00
#
_symmetry.space_group_name_H-M   'P 1'
#
loop_
_entity.id
_entity.type
_entity.pdbx_description
1 polymer ?
#
loop_
_entity_poly.entity_id
_entity_poly.type
_entity_poly.pdbx_seq_one_letter_code
_entity_poly.pdbx_strand_id
1 'polypeptide(L)' 'LAGTAANIKLHHNVGGLPEELGFELVEPLRDLFKDEVRTLGEVLGLPPAIVWRHPFPGP' A
#
# COMPACT_ATOMS: atom_id res chain seq x y z
N LEU A 1 -9.58 -13.12 15.95
CA LEU A 1 -9.99 -11.84 16.55
C LEU A 1 -9.52 -10.71 15.64
N ALA A 2 -10.18 -10.53 14.51
CA ALA A 2 -9.97 -9.35 13.67
C ALA A 2 -10.77 -8.24 14.35
N GLY A 3 -10.08 -7.51 15.23
CA GLY A 3 -10.65 -6.35 15.89
C GLY A 3 -11.19 -5.38 14.86
N THR A 4 -12.33 -4.80 15.19
CA THR A 4 -12.97 -3.64 14.59
C THR A 4 -12.01 -2.45 14.57
N ALA A 5 -10.93 -2.55 13.80
CA ALA A 5 -10.10 -1.43 13.44
C ALA A 5 -10.95 -0.60 12.48
N ALA A 6 -11.25 0.62 12.91
CA ALA A 6 -11.98 1.66 12.20
C ALA A 6 -11.52 1.78 10.73
N ASN A 7 -12.24 2.59 9.93
CA ASN A 7 -11.95 3.05 8.56
C ASN A 7 -10.50 3.53 8.31
N ILE A 8 -9.51 2.69 8.57
CA ILE A 8 -8.09 2.95 8.60
C ILE A 8 -7.58 2.50 7.25
N LYS A 9 -6.88 3.41 6.59
CA LYS A 9 -6.44 3.40 5.21
C LYS A 9 -5.50 2.21 4.95
N LEU A 10 -6.08 1.03 4.78
CA LEU A 10 -5.41 -0.14 4.22
C LEU A 10 -4.87 0.23 2.84
N HIS A 11 -3.64 -0.18 2.55
CA HIS A 11 -3.00 0.08 1.27
C HIS A 11 -3.56 -0.89 0.21
N HIS A 12 -4.77 -0.62 -0.28
CA HIS A 12 -5.34 -1.34 -1.41
C HIS A 12 -5.01 -0.62 -2.71
N ASN A 13 -4.07 -1.15 -3.50
CA ASN A 13 -3.78 -0.69 -4.86
C ASN A 13 -4.57 -1.46 -5.93
N VAL A 14 -5.37 -2.46 -5.53
CA VAL A 14 -6.03 -3.38 -6.46
C VAL A 14 -7.50 -3.00 -6.62
N GLY A 15 -7.74 -2.02 -7.48
CA GLY A 15 -9.05 -1.79 -8.10
C GLY A 15 -8.93 -2.07 -9.59
N GLY A 16 -9.81 -2.91 -10.15
CA GLY A 16 -9.91 -3.10 -11.60
C GLY A 16 -8.89 -4.05 -12.25
N LEU A 17 -8.31 -5.00 -11.51
CA LEU A 17 -7.57 -6.08 -12.15
C LEU A 17 -8.52 -7.05 -12.88
N PRO A 18 -8.14 -7.60 -14.04
CA PRO A 18 -8.89 -8.67 -14.69
C PRO A 18 -9.10 -9.88 -13.77
N GLU A 19 -10.19 -10.61 -13.97
CA GLU A 19 -10.52 -11.82 -13.21
C GLU A 19 -9.43 -12.90 -13.35
N GLU A 20 -8.83 -13.01 -14.54
CA GLU A 20 -7.67 -13.86 -14.79
C GLU A 20 -6.41 -13.02 -15.02
N LEU A 21 -5.53 -13.05 -14.03
CA LEU A 21 -4.15 -12.62 -14.17
C LEU A 21 -3.36 -13.82 -14.67
N GLY A 22 -2.71 -13.72 -15.82
CA GLY A 22 -1.77 -14.73 -16.32
C GLY A 22 -0.48 -14.88 -15.47
N PHE A 23 -0.50 -14.36 -14.24
CA PHE A 23 0.59 -14.29 -13.28
C PHE A 23 0.03 -14.41 -11.86
N GLU A 24 0.87 -14.85 -10.93
CA GLU A 24 0.54 -14.84 -9.51
C GLU A 24 0.63 -13.42 -8.94
N LEU A 25 -0.44 -12.95 -8.30
CA LEU A 25 -0.47 -11.65 -7.64
C LEU A 25 0.15 -11.74 -6.25
N VAL A 26 1.27 -11.04 -6.04
CA VAL A 26 1.93 -10.90 -4.73
C VAL A 26 1.76 -9.48 -4.21
N GLU A 27 1.13 -9.32 -3.04
CA GLU A 27 0.92 -8.02 -2.40
C GLU A 27 1.69 -7.93 -1.06
N PRO A 28 3.01 -7.65 -1.08
CA PRO A 28 3.86 -7.72 0.11
C PRO A 28 3.55 -6.65 1.16
N LEU A 29 2.77 -5.62 0.79
CA LEU A 29 2.41 -4.51 1.66
C LEU A 29 0.94 -4.57 2.12
N ARG A 30 0.20 -5.65 1.82
CA ARG A 30 -1.24 -5.77 2.08
C ARG A 30 -1.61 -5.58 3.56
N ASP A 31 -0.76 -6.09 4.44
CA ASP A 31 -0.99 -6.07 5.89
C ASP A 31 -0.40 -4.83 6.58
N LEU A 32 0.15 -3.88 5.81
CA LEU A 32 0.76 -2.66 6.32
C LEU A 32 -0.16 -1.45 6.14
N PHE A 33 -0.19 -0.59 7.15
CA PHE A 33 -0.78 0.75 7.06
C PHE A 33 0.17 1.73 6.35
N LYS A 34 -0.38 2.87 5.90
CA LYS A 34 0.37 3.83 5.07
C LYS A 34 1.59 4.44 5.79
N ASP A 35 1.52 4.61 7.10
CA ASP A 35 2.64 5.03 7.95
C ASP A 35 3.70 3.93 8.07
N GLU A 36 3.30 2.67 8.25
CA GLU A 36 4.23 1.53 8.27
C GLU A 36 4.97 1.37 6.94
N VAL A 37 4.27 1.55 5.80
CA VAL A 37 4.89 1.58 4.47
C VAL A 37 5.87 2.74 4.32
N ARG A 38 5.62 3.90 4.95
CA ARG A 38 6.57 5.03 4.91
C ARG A 38 7.84 4.71 5.70
N THR A 39 7.70 4.19 6.92
CA THR A 39 8.82 3.75 7.74
C THR A 39 9.66 2.71 7.02
N LEU A 40 9.02 1.73 6.36
CA LEU A 40 9.71 0.74 5.54
C LEU A 40 10.50 1.40 4.40
N GLY A 41 9.92 2.40 3.72
CA GLY A 41 10.59 3.16 2.67
C GLY A 41 11.84 3.89 3.16
N GLU A 42 11.80 4.47 4.36
CA GLU A 42 12.95 5.13 4.99
C GLU A 42 14.06 4.13 5.33
N VAL A 43 13.70 2.97 5.90
CA VAL A 43 14.66 1.88 6.21
C VAL A 43 15.33 1.34 4.95
N LEU A 44 14.59 1.27 3.83
CA LEU A 44 15.12 0.87 2.53
C LEU A 44 15.94 1.98 1.83
N GLY A 45 16.06 3.16 2.44
CA GLY A 45 16.87 4.27 1.91
C GLY A 45 16.20 5.06 0.79
N LEU A 46 14.88 5.02 0.66
CA LEU A 46 14.17 5.83 -0.33
C LEU A 46 14.28 7.33 0.02
N PRO A 47 14.38 8.23 -0.98
CA PRO A 47 14.43 9.66 -0.72
C PRO A 47 13.17 10.16 0.03
N PRO A 48 13.31 11.04 1.04
CA PRO A 48 12.18 11.56 1.80
C PRO A 48 11.11 12.22 0.92
N ALA A 49 11.52 12.91 -0.14
CA ALA A 49 10.60 13.55 -1.10
C ALA A 49 9.67 12.55 -1.81
N ILE A 50 10.05 11.27 -1.90
CA ILE A 50 9.20 10.19 -2.46
C ILE A 50 8.31 9.59 -1.38
N VAL A 51 8.88 9.25 -0.21
CA VAL A 51 8.14 8.63 0.91
C VAL A 51 6.99 9.51 1.41
N TRP A 52 7.25 10.82 1.49
CA TRP A 52 6.33 11.81 2.04
C TRP A 52 5.51 12.56 0.99
N ARG A 53 5.62 12.18 -0.28
CA ARG A 53 4.83 12.78 -1.35
C ARG A 53 3.33 12.63 -1.06
N HIS A 54 2.57 13.71 -1.29
CA HIS A 54 1.11 13.67 -1.19
C HIS A 54 0.54 12.62 -2.17
N PRO A 55 -0.55 11.91 -1.79
CA PRO A 55 -1.25 11.04 -2.72
C PRO A 55 -1.64 11.81 -3.98
N PHE A 56 -1.46 11.18 -5.13
CA PHE A 56 -1.90 11.70 -6.41
C PHE A 56 -2.98 10.78 -6.94
N PRO A 57 -4.18 11.29 -7.27
CA PRO A 57 -5.23 10.45 -7.83
C PRO A 57 -4.81 9.91 -9.20
N GLY A 58 -5.20 8.68 -9.52
CA GLY A 58 -5.20 8.22 -10.91
C GLY A 58 -6.18 9.04 -11.76
N PRO A 59 -6.12 8.93 -13.10
CA PRO A 59 -7.12 9.51 -13.98
C PRO A 59 -8.52 8.91 -13.75
#